data_AF-A0A938VGS1-F1
#
_entry.id   AF-A0A938VGS1-F1
#
_cell.length_a   1.000
_cell.length_b   1.000
_cell.length_c   1.000
_cell.angle_alpha   90.00
_cell.angle_beta   90.00
_cell.angle_gamma   90.00
#
_symmetry.space_group_name_H-M   'P 1'
#
loop_
_entity.id
_entity.type
_entity.pdbx_description
1 polymer ?
#
loop_
_entity_poly.entity_id
_entity_poly.type
_entity_poly.pdbx_seq_one_letter_code
_entity_poly.pdbx_strand_id
1 'polypeptide(L)'
;MTAYAIARGIEYIYDECPFAEGSQQIFYKEALNQLETARPGSKLTFYTRFLEARQSGNLFIEKDIEHAHLHPCPQCGQPTSTPDLCSFCRMVEKAKTG
;
A
#
# COMPACT_ATOMS: atom_id res chain seq x y z
N MET A 1 4.51 7.73 -15.43
CA MET A 1 3.51 8.75 -15.02
C MET A 1 4.06 10.15 -15.19
N THR A 2 5.23 10.47 -14.62
CA THR A 2 5.90 11.78 -14.76
C THR A 2 6.07 12.28 -16.20
N ALA A 3 6.59 11.43 -17.10
CA ALA A 3 6.76 11.81 -18.51
C ALA A 3 5.44 12.23 -19.19
N TYR A 4 4.32 11.58 -18.84
CA TYR A 4 3.01 11.93 -19.37
C TYR A 4 2.49 13.24 -18.79
N ALA A 5 2.65 13.45 -17.47
CA ALA A 5 2.25 14.71 -16.82
C ALA A 5 2.98 15.91 -17.45
N ILE A 6 4.29 15.80 -17.66
CA ILE A 6 5.11 16.82 -18.33
C ILE A 6 4.62 17.05 -19.76
N ALA A 7 4.44 15.99 -20.55
CA ALA A 7 3.98 16.10 -21.94
C ALA A 7 2.58 16.74 -22.07
N ARG A 8 1.77 16.68 -21.01
CA ARG A 8 0.42 17.24 -20.98
C ARG A 8 0.32 18.58 -20.26
N GLY A 9 1.42 19.13 -19.74
CA GLY A 9 1.42 20.36 -18.96
C GLY A 9 0.57 20.25 -17.68
N ILE A 10 0.50 19.06 -17.09
CA ILE A 10 -0.22 18.85 -15.83
C ILE A 10 0.69 19.28 -14.70
N GLU A 11 0.30 20.34 -13.98
CA GLU A 11 1.00 20.79 -12.78
C GLU A 11 0.80 19.78 -11.63
N TYR A 12 1.88 19.44 -10.93
CA TYR A 12 1.86 18.56 -9.78
C TYR A 12 2.91 19.00 -8.75
N ILE A 13 2.75 18.56 -7.50
CA ILE A 13 3.69 18.84 -6.41
C ILE A 13 4.93 17.97 -6.61
N TYR A 14 6.09 18.62 -6.77
CA TYR A 14 7.37 17.94 -6.95
C TYR A 14 7.98 17.52 -5.61
N ASP A 15 7.67 18.25 -4.54
CA ASP A 15 8.21 18.02 -3.21
C ASP A 15 7.61 16.76 -2.60
N GLU A 16 8.49 15.95 -2.01
CA GLU A 16 8.08 14.79 -1.23
C GLU A 16 7.79 15.18 0.22
N CYS A 17 6.99 14.38 0.92
CA CYS A 17 6.73 14.60 2.34
C CYS A 17 8.03 14.52 3.16
N PRO A 18 8.35 15.50 4.02
CA PRO A 18 9.57 15.45 4.86
C PRO A 18 9.63 14.21 5.76
N PHE A 19 8.49 13.66 6.16
CA PHE A 19 8.40 12.43 6.97
C PHE A 19 8.53 11.15 6.15
N ALA A 20 8.66 11.22 4.82
CA ALA A 20 8.89 10.06 3.95
C ALA A 20 10.37 9.70 3.79
N GLU A 21 11.28 10.57 4.23
CA GLU A 21 12.72 10.30 4.25
C GLU A 21 13.02 9.02 5.05
N GLY A 22 13.90 8.18 4.50
CA GLY A 22 14.25 6.90 5.12
C GLY A 22 13.17 5.82 5.01
N SER A 23 12.08 6.03 4.26
CA SER A 23 11.07 4.99 4.09
C SER A 23 11.62 3.74 3.39
N GLN A 24 11.24 2.56 3.89
CA GLN A 24 11.61 1.28 3.27
C GLN A 24 11.13 1.18 1.81
N GLN A 25 10.02 1.85 1.48
CA GLN A 25 9.50 1.87 0.13
C GLN A 25 10.45 2.56 -0.87
N ILE A 26 11.11 3.65 -0.48
CA ILE A 26 12.12 4.31 -1.34
C ILE A 26 13.28 3.36 -1.59
N PHE A 27 13.81 2.72 -0.55
CA PHE A 27 14.86 1.72 -0.66
C PHE A 27 14.48 0.56 -1.62
N TYR A 28 13.28 -0.01 -1.46
CA TYR A 28 12.82 -1.09 -2.35
C TYR A 28 12.64 -0.62 -3.80
N LYS A 29 12.16 0.62 -4.01
CA LYS A 29 12.05 1.21 -5.35
C LYS A 29 13.43 1.34 -6.00
N GLU A 30 14.44 1.78 -5.27
CA GLU A 30 15.82 1.88 -5.78
C GLU A 30 16.38 0.51 -6.20
N ALA A 31 16.23 -0.50 -5.35
CA ALA A 31 16.67 -1.86 -5.68
C ALA A 31 15.96 -2.41 -6.94
N LEU A 32 14.64 -2.22 -7.04
CA LEU A 32 13.87 -2.62 -8.22
C LEU A 32 14.25 -1.80 -9.46
N ASN A 33 14.60 -0.52 -9.31
CA ASN A 33 15.08 0.33 -10.40
C ASN A 33 16.41 -0.17 -10.96
N GLN A 34 17.35 -0.56 -10.10
CA GLN A 34 18.62 -1.14 -10.54
C GLN A 34 18.40 -2.42 -11.33
N LEU A 35 17.51 -3.30 -10.86
CA LEU A 35 17.16 -4.53 -11.58
C LEU A 35 16.51 -4.24 -12.94
N GLU A 36 15.58 -3.29 -13.01
CA GLU A 36 14.92 -2.88 -14.25
C GLU A 36 15.91 -2.33 -15.28
N THR A 37 16.88 -1.52 -14.83
CA THR A 37 17.92 -0.97 -15.71
C THR A 37 18.81 -2.07 -16.28
N ALA A 38 19.17 -3.07 -15.46
CA ALA A 38 19.97 -4.21 -15.93
C ALA A 38 19.16 -5.19 -16.81
N ARG A 39 17.85 -5.33 -16.54
CA ARG A 39 16.94 -6.26 -17.19
C ARG A 39 15.57 -5.60 -17.40
N PRO A 40 15.33 -5.00 -18.57
CA PRO A 40 14.06 -4.35 -18.88
C PRO A 40 12.88 -5.31 -18.75
N GLY A 41 11.79 -4.85 -18.13
CA GLY A 41 10.57 -5.63 -17.89
C GLY A 41 10.56 -6.41 -16.57
N SER A 42 11.61 -6.31 -15.75
CA SER A 42 11.72 -7.02 -14.47
C SER A 42 10.60 -6.66 -13.49
N LYS A 43 10.29 -5.37 -13.33
CA LYS A 43 9.22 -4.90 -12.42
C LYS A 43 7.85 -5.43 -12.83
N LEU A 44 7.54 -5.34 -14.13
CA LEU A 44 6.27 -5.80 -14.67
C LEU A 44 6.14 -7.31 -14.52
N THR A 45 7.19 -8.06 -14.89
CA THR A 45 7.22 -9.52 -14.77
C THR A 45 7.06 -9.95 -13.32
N PHE A 46 7.80 -9.32 -12.40
CA PHE A 46 7.68 -9.62 -10.97
C PHE A 46 6.23 -9.46 -10.46
N TYR A 47 5.60 -8.32 -10.74
CA TYR A 47 4.25 -8.05 -10.26
C TYR A 47 3.19 -8.96 -10.89
N THR A 48 3.24 -9.14 -12.21
CA THR A 48 2.27 -9.97 -12.93
C THR A 48 2.36 -11.44 -12.52
N ARG A 49 3.57 -12.00 -12.43
CA ARG A 49 3.78 -13.37 -11.95
C ARG A 49 3.34 -13.56 -10.51
N PHE A 50 3.56 -12.57 -9.65
CA PHE A 50 3.03 -12.59 -8.28
C PHE A 50 1.50 -12.70 -8.26
N LEU A 51 0.80 -11.90 -9.07
CA LEU A 51 -0.67 -11.95 -9.14
C LEU A 51 -1.18 -13.28 -9.70
N GLU A 52 -0.56 -13.80 -10.77
CA GLU A 52 -0.89 -15.11 -11.34
C GLU A 52 -0.68 -16.23 -10.30
N ALA A 53 0.45 -16.21 -9.60
CA ALA A 53 0.76 -17.19 -8.57
C ALA A 53 -0.25 -17.13 -7.41
N ARG A 54 -0.65 -15.94 -6.98
CA ARG A 54 -1.70 -15.73 -5.97
C ARG A 54 -3.07 -16.24 -6.43
N GLN A 55 -3.46 -15.95 -7.67
CA GLN A 55 -4.74 -16.44 -8.24
C GLN A 55 -4.77 -17.96 -8.40
N SER A 56 -3.64 -18.56 -8.77
CA SER A 56 -3.53 -20.01 -8.97
C SER A 56 -3.47 -20.82 -7.67
N GLY A 57 -3.44 -20.18 -6.49
CA GLY A 57 -3.29 -20.85 -5.19
C GLY A 57 -1.91 -21.44 -4.93
N ASN A 58 -0.95 -21.23 -5.84
CA ASN A 58 0.43 -21.75 -5.73
C ASN A 58 1.31 -20.90 -4.80
N LEU A 59 0.94 -19.65 -4.56
CA LEU A 59 1.58 -18.75 -3.61
C LEU A 59 0.56 -18.31 -2.58
N PHE A 60 0.93 -18.43 -1.29
CA PHE A 60 0.06 -18.23 -0.13
C PHE A 60 -1.03 -19.30 -0.05
N ILE A 61 -0.70 -20.41 0.61
CA ILE A 61 -1.74 -21.31 1.13
C ILE A 61 -2.60 -20.43 2.04
N GLU A 62 -3.84 -20.18 1.65
CA GLU A 62 -4.87 -19.60 2.52
C GLU A 62 -5.06 -20.58 3.69
N LYS A 63 -4.15 -20.53 4.67
CA LYS A 63 -4.33 -21.17 5.96
C LYS A 63 -5.45 -20.40 6.62
N ASP A 64 -6.67 -20.94 6.54
CA ASP A 64 -7.85 -20.53 7.31
C ASP A 64 -7.79 -19.05 7.70
N ILE A 65 -7.81 -18.16 6.70
CA ILE A 65 -8.07 -16.77 6.98
C ILE A 65 -9.55 -16.74 7.30
N GLU A 66 -9.90 -16.94 8.58
CA GLU A 66 -11.19 -16.48 9.09
C GLU A 66 -11.32 -15.06 8.57
N HIS A 67 -12.21 -14.86 7.60
CA HIS A 67 -12.43 -13.55 7.03
C HIS A 67 -12.84 -12.69 8.20
N ALA A 68 -11.95 -11.77 8.60
CA ALA A 68 -12.15 -11.00 9.82
C ALA A 68 -13.56 -10.41 9.77
N HIS A 69 -14.40 -10.78 10.73
CA HIS A 69 -15.81 -10.41 10.72
C HIS A 69 -15.93 -8.88 10.81
N LEU A 70 -16.17 -8.25 9.67
CA LEU A 70 -16.30 -6.81 9.59
C LEU A 70 -17.67 -6.38 10.08
N HIS A 71 -17.68 -5.38 10.94
CA HIS A 71 -18.88 -4.76 11.48
C HIS A 71 -18.69 -3.23 11.51
N PRO A 72 -19.78 -2.45 11.58
CA PRO A 72 -19.67 -1.00 11.59
C PRO A 72 -19.07 -0.50 12.92
N CYS A 73 -18.08 0.38 12.84
CA CYS A 73 -17.56 1.10 13.99
C CYS A 73 -18.68 1.91 14.69
N PRO A 74 -18.86 1.80 16.02
CA PRO A 74 -19.97 2.46 16.72
C PRO A 74 -19.88 4.00 16.70
N GLN A 75 -18.70 4.58 16.43
CA GLN A 75 -18.52 6.04 16.38
C GLN A 75 -18.69 6.63 14.97
N CYS A 76 -18.15 5.98 13.93
CA CYS A 76 -18.10 6.56 12.57
C CYS A 76 -18.80 5.72 11.50
N GLY A 77 -19.28 4.52 11.83
CA GLY A 77 -19.98 3.62 10.91
C GLY A 77 -19.09 2.91 9.88
N GLN A 78 -17.79 3.24 9.79
CA GLN A 78 -16.87 2.59 8.84
C GLN A 78 -16.60 1.12 9.22
N PRO A 79 -16.32 0.23 8.25
CA PRO A 79 -16.02 -1.19 8.53
C PRO A 79 -14.80 -1.35 9.43
N THR A 80 -14.91 -2.23 10.43
CA THR A 80 -13.80 -2.60 11.30
C THR A 80 -13.85 -4.08 11.66
N SER A 81 -12.67 -4.68 11.85
CA SER A 81 -12.53 -6.02 12.42
C SER A 81 -12.30 -6.00 13.93
N THR A 82 -12.03 -4.82 14.51
CA THR A 82 -11.86 -4.65 15.96
C THR A 82 -13.22 -4.68 16.64
N PRO A 83 -13.39 -5.34 17.80
CA PRO A 83 -14.69 -5.43 18.49
C PRO A 83 -15.34 -4.08 18.88
N ASP A 84 -14.55 -3.01 18.94
CA ASP A 84 -14.90 -1.69 19.46
C ASP A 84 -14.67 -0.59 18.39
N LEU A 85 -13.98 0.50 18.75
CA LEU A 85 -13.65 1.57 17.83
C LEU A 85 -12.63 1.10 16.78
N CYS A 86 -12.86 1.51 15.53
CA CYS A 86 -11.89 1.29 14.47
C CYS A 86 -10.53 1.94 14.81
N SER A 87 -9.45 1.42 14.21
CA SER A 87 -8.09 1.89 14.48
C SER A 87 -7.93 3.41 14.33
N PHE A 88 -8.64 4.01 13.37
CA PHE A 88 -8.65 5.46 13.17
C PHE A 88 -9.32 6.21 14.34
N CYS A 89 -10.55 5.85 14.71
CA CYS A 89 -11.26 6.49 15.83
C CYS A 89 -10.47 6.37 17.13
N ARG A 90 -9.91 5.19 17.42
CA ARG A 90 -9.08 4.94 18.59
C ARG A 90 -7.83 5.80 18.64
N MET A 91 -7.16 6.00 17.50
CA MET A 91 -6.00 6.88 17.39
C MET A 91 -6.38 8.34 17.67
N VAL A 92 -7.48 8.82 17.09
CA VAL A 92 -7.97 10.19 17.26
C VAL A 92 -8.39 10.47 18.70
N GLU A 93 -9.07 9.53 19.37
CA GLU A 93 -9.42 9.69 20.78
C GLU A 93 -8.19 9.81 21.68
N LYS A 94 -7.19 8.94 21.50
CA LYS A 94 -5.93 9.00 22.26
C LYS A 94 -5.23 10.34 22.09
N ALA A 95 -5.22 10.89 20.88
CA ALA A 95 -4.61 12.19 20.59
C ALA A 95 -5.37 13.38 21.18
N LYS A 96 -6.64 13.22 21.57
CA LYS A 96 -7.45 14.27 22.21
C LYS A 96 -7.33 14.27 23.74
N THR A 97 -6.96 13.14 24.34
CA THR A 97 -6.87 12.96 25.80
C THR A 97 -5.45 13.14 26.34
N GLY A 98 -4.43 13.18 25.48
CA GLY A 98 -3.05 13.55 25.81
C GLY A 98 -2.78 15.02 25.51
#